data_AF-A0A832ZWY9-F1
#
_entry.id   AF-A0A832ZWY9-F1
#
_cell.length_a   1.000
_cell.length_b   1.000
_cell.length_c   1.000
_cell.angle_alpha   90.00
_cell.angle_beta   90.00
_cell.angle_gamma   90.00
#
_symmetry.space_group_name_H-M   'P 1'
#
loop_
_entity.id
_entity.type
_entity.pdbx_description
1 polymer ?
#
loop_
_entity_poly.entity_id
_entity_poly.type
_entity_poly.pdbx_seq_one_letter_code
_entity_poly.pdbx_strand_id
1 'polypeptide(L)'
;MRVVSVASTRHSRTKSERTKVIMKYRITVLEEPPENLGGFELIGLEVKLGKGRLAEFPPNTRVLEVETTQEPLPMDVEVNAKYAKKDDKAMIVRRRSLQFKMEKIEERIKTPRQSS
;
A
#
# COMPACT_ATOMS: atom_id res chain seq x y z
N MET A 1 -19.77 33.20 -53.92
CA MET A 1 -19.46 32.94 -52.51
C MET A 1 -20.02 31.58 -52.14
N ARG A 2 -19.17 30.57 -51.92
CA ARG A 2 -19.60 29.21 -51.57
C ARG A 2 -19.28 28.95 -50.10
N VAL A 3 -20.35 28.68 -49.35
CA VAL A 3 -20.32 28.20 -47.97
C VAL A 3 -19.93 26.72 -48.01
N VAL A 4 -18.90 26.31 -47.28
CA VAL A 4 -18.59 24.90 -47.05
C VAL A 4 -18.45 24.71 -45.55
N SER A 5 -19.32 23.87 -45.03
CA SER A 5 -19.55 23.64 -43.62
C SER A 5 -18.79 22.41 -43.11
N VAL A 6 -18.35 22.52 -41.86
CA VAL A 6 -18.13 21.48 -40.82
C VAL A 6 -17.08 20.39 -41.09
N ALA A 7 -15.89 20.61 -40.53
CA ALA A 7 -15.02 19.53 -40.11
C ALA A 7 -15.67 18.78 -38.93
N SER A 8 -16.08 17.53 -39.15
CA SER A 8 -16.48 16.61 -38.08
C SER A 8 -15.62 15.36 -38.15
N THR A 9 -14.34 15.51 -37.84
CA THR A 9 -13.46 14.39 -37.52
C THR A 9 -13.67 14.01 -36.05
N ARG A 10 -14.57 13.06 -35.85
CA ARG A 10 -14.80 12.36 -34.58
C ARG A 10 -13.45 11.91 -34.02
N HIS A 11 -12.98 12.59 -32.98
CA HIS A 11 -11.93 12.08 -32.12
C HIS A 11 -12.47 10.83 -31.43
N SER A 12 -12.03 9.67 -31.91
CA SER A 12 -12.12 8.42 -31.18
C SER A 12 -11.34 8.61 -29.88
N ARG A 13 -12.06 8.84 -28.79
CA ARG A 13 -11.56 8.63 -27.43
C ARG A 13 -11.31 7.14 -27.26
N THR A 14 -10.18 6.65 -27.78
CA THR A 14 -9.56 5.44 -27.24
C THR A 14 -9.18 5.76 -25.81
N LYS A 15 -10.08 5.41 -24.87
CA LYS A 15 -9.77 5.29 -23.45
C LYS A 15 -8.50 4.44 -23.38
N SER A 16 -7.36 5.08 -23.14
CA SER A 16 -6.13 4.36 -22.83
C SER A 16 -6.44 3.52 -21.60
N GLU A 17 -6.51 2.21 -21.79
CA GLU A 17 -6.52 1.24 -20.70
C GLU A 17 -5.14 1.38 -20.03
N ARG A 18 -5.02 2.34 -19.10
CA ARG A 18 -3.82 2.50 -18.27
C ARG A 18 -3.76 1.24 -17.44
N THR A 19 -3.01 0.25 -17.92
CA THR A 19 -2.60 -0.90 -17.14
C THR A 19 -1.98 -0.36 -15.85
N LYS A 20 -2.74 -0.40 -14.75
CA LYS A 20 -2.22 0.00 -13.44
C LYS A 20 -1.22 -1.07 -13.06
N VAL A 21 0.06 -0.78 -13.19
CA VAL A 21 1.12 -1.66 -12.72
C VAL A 21 0.96 -1.75 -11.20
N ILE A 22 0.59 -2.93 -10.71
CA ILE A 22 0.53 -3.23 -9.27
C ILE A 22 1.92 -3.72 -8.89
N MET A 23 2.59 -2.97 -8.03
CA MET A 23 3.86 -3.35 -7.42
C MET A 23 3.57 -4.04 -6.09
N LYS A 24 4.23 -5.18 -5.86
CA LYS A 24 4.15 -5.91 -4.60
C LYS A 24 5.46 -5.78 -3.84
N TYR A 25 5.36 -5.57 -2.54
CA TYR A 25 6.50 -5.50 -1.63
C TYR A 25 6.32 -6.47 -0.47
N ARG A 26 7.42 -7.08 -0.06
CA ARG A 26 7.56 -7.87 1.15
C ARG A 26 8.24 -7.03 2.20
N ILE A 27 7.58 -6.83 3.32
CA ILE A 27 8.13 -6.17 4.50
C ILE A 27 8.35 -7.24 5.55
N THR A 28 9.56 -7.35 6.05
CA THR A 28 9.91 -8.27 7.16
C THR A 28 10.22 -7.45 8.39
N VAL A 29 9.47 -7.65 9.46
CA VAL A 29 9.71 -7.03 10.76
C VAL A 29 10.95 -7.69 11.38
N LEU A 30 11.92 -6.87 11.83
CA LEU A 30 13.22 -7.32 12.32
C LEU A 30 13.29 -7.45 13.85
N GLU A 31 12.29 -6.93 14.56
CA GLU A 31 12.19 -7.00 16.01
C GLU A 31 10.81 -7.54 16.43
N GLU A 32 10.75 -8.15 17.61
CA GLU A 32 9.49 -8.58 18.20
C GLU A 32 8.90 -7.44 19.03
N PRO A 33 7.70 -6.94 18.69
CA PRO A 33 7.04 -5.97 19.54
C PRO A 33 6.68 -6.62 20.88
N PRO A 34 6.90 -5.95 22.03
CA PRO A 34 6.44 -6.48 23.31
C PRO A 34 4.92 -6.64 23.29
N GLU A 35 4.39 -7.64 24.00
CA GLU A 35 2.95 -7.90 24.08
C GLU A 35 2.19 -6.77 24.79
N ASN A 36 2.87 -6.08 25.72
CA ASN A 36 2.34 -4.96 26.47
C ASN A 36 3.26 -3.75 26.40
N LEU A 37 2.67 -2.56 26.27
CA LEU A 37 3.38 -1.29 26.30
C LEU A 37 2.72 -0.32 27.29
N GLY A 38 3.14 -0.38 28.56
CA GLY A 38 2.66 0.54 29.59
C GLY A 38 1.17 0.40 29.89
N GLY A 39 0.66 -0.83 29.96
CA GLY A 39 -0.75 -1.14 30.19
C GLY A 39 -1.62 -1.11 28.93
N PHE A 40 -1.00 -1.08 27.74
CA PHE A 40 -1.67 -1.23 26.46
C PHE A 40 -1.33 -2.60 25.86
N GLU A 41 -2.31 -3.29 25.31
CA GLU A 41 -2.17 -4.62 24.72
C GLU A 41 -1.91 -4.52 23.21
N LEU A 42 -1.01 -5.35 22.69
CA LEU A 42 -0.73 -5.43 21.27
C LEU A 42 -1.94 -5.96 20.50
N ILE A 43 -2.47 -5.17 19.57
CA ILE A 43 -3.67 -5.53 18.77
C ILE A 43 -3.35 -5.82 17.31
N GLY A 44 -2.17 -5.42 16.82
CA GLY A 44 -1.79 -5.65 15.43
C GLY A 44 -0.58 -4.85 14.98
N LEU A 45 -0.30 -4.94 13.69
CA LEU A 45 0.73 -4.18 13.00
C LEU A 45 0.10 -3.30 11.93
N GLU A 46 0.72 -2.16 11.67
CA GLU A 46 0.29 -1.15 10.70
C GLU A 46 1.46 -0.82 9.79
N VAL A 47 1.25 -0.95 8.49
CA VAL A 47 2.20 -0.51 7.46
C VAL A 47 1.64 0.71 6.77
N LYS A 48 2.40 1.80 6.73
CA LYS A 48 2.12 2.97 5.89
C LYS A 48 3.09 2.98 4.71
N LEU A 49 2.60 3.24 3.51
CA LEU A 49 3.39 3.24 2.27
C LEU A 49 3.47 4.63 1.63
N GLY A 50 3.38 5.68 2.43
CA GLY A 50 3.23 7.07 1.96
C GLY A 50 1.84 7.39 1.41
N LYS A 51 1.58 8.70 1.25
CA LYS A 51 0.35 9.30 0.68
C LYS A 51 -0.97 8.68 1.20
N GLY A 52 -1.00 8.32 2.48
CA GLY A 52 -2.20 7.81 3.15
C GLY A 52 -2.57 6.37 2.83
N ARG A 53 -1.69 5.58 2.20
CA ARG A 53 -1.92 4.13 2.04
C ARG A 53 -1.52 3.41 3.31
N LEU A 54 -2.46 2.65 3.85
CA LEU A 54 -2.31 1.93 5.11
C LEU A 54 -2.77 0.47 4.93
N ALA A 55 -2.01 -0.45 5.49
CA ALA A 55 -2.36 -1.86 5.58
C ALA A 55 -2.24 -2.32 7.05
N GLU A 56 -3.23 -3.07 7.53
CA GLU A 56 -3.25 -3.61 8.89
C GLU A 56 -3.05 -5.12 8.87
N PHE A 57 -2.30 -5.63 9.84
CA PHE A 57 -1.97 -7.04 9.95
C PHE A 57 -2.16 -7.54 11.40
N PRO A 58 -2.41 -8.84 11.59
CA PRO A 58 -2.40 -9.46 12.90
C PRO A 58 -1.05 -9.28 13.62
N PRO A 59 -1.04 -9.28 14.96
CA PRO A 59 0.16 -9.01 15.76
C PRO A 59 1.26 -10.08 15.59
N ASN A 60 0.89 -11.29 15.21
CA ASN A 60 1.81 -12.42 15.05
C ASN A 60 2.44 -12.51 13.65
N THR A 61 2.11 -11.59 12.74
CA THR A 61 2.57 -11.63 11.36
C THR A 61 3.92 -10.93 11.22
N ARG A 62 4.99 -11.65 10.87
CA ARG A 62 6.32 -11.04 10.65
C ARG A 62 6.59 -10.63 9.21
N VAL A 63 5.94 -11.31 8.26
CA VAL A 63 6.09 -11.07 6.82
C VAL A 63 4.81 -10.42 6.34
N LEU A 64 4.90 -9.16 5.98
CA LEU A 64 3.80 -8.30 5.58
C LEU A 64 3.91 -8.08 4.08
N GLU A 65 2.98 -8.64 3.31
CA GLU A 65 2.92 -8.41 1.87
C GLU A 65 1.94 -7.29 1.57
N VAL A 66 2.42 -6.28 0.85
CA VAL A 66 1.64 -5.09 0.53
C VAL A 66 1.67 -4.79 -0.95
N GLU A 67 0.54 -4.33 -1.45
CA GLU A 67 0.36 -3.97 -2.85
C GLU A 67 0.16 -2.47 -3.00
N THR A 68 0.81 -1.89 -3.99
CA THR A 68 0.68 -0.47 -4.30
C THR A 68 0.72 -0.24 -5.80
N THR A 69 0.07 0.83 -6.24
CA THR A 69 0.07 1.26 -7.66
C THR A 69 1.07 2.41 -7.89
N GLN A 70 1.80 2.79 -6.85
CA GLN A 70 2.85 3.81 -6.88
C GLN A 70 4.04 3.26 -6.10
N GLU A 71 5.23 3.43 -6.65
CA GLU A 71 6.47 3.14 -5.93
C GLU A 71 6.55 4.05 -4.70
N PRO A 72 6.56 3.48 -3.48
CA PRO A 72 6.67 4.27 -2.26
C PRO A 72 8.09 4.83 -2.19
N LEU A 73 8.24 6.09 -1.75
CA LEU A 73 9.57 6.58 -1.41
C LEU A 73 10.05 5.79 -0.18
N PRO A 74 11.32 5.34 -0.13
CA PRO A 74 11.83 4.59 1.02
C PRO A 74 11.63 5.29 2.36
N MET A 75 11.67 6.63 2.37
CA MET A 75 11.44 7.45 3.57
C MET A 75 9.98 7.50 4.04
N ASP A 76 9.03 7.13 3.19
CA ASP A 76 7.60 7.24 3.48
C ASP A 76 7.01 5.94 4.03
N VAL A 77 7.84 4.89 4.16
CA VAL A 77 7.41 3.59 4.66
C VAL A 77 7.59 3.52 6.16
N GLU A 78 6.49 3.30 6.88
CA GLU A 78 6.51 3.10 8.32
C GLU A 78 5.89 1.75 8.64
N VAL A 79 6.48 1.02 9.58
CA VAL A 79 5.89 -0.17 10.18
C VAL A 79 5.73 0.10 11.67
N ASN A 80 4.53 -0.03 12.17
CA ASN A 80 4.21 0.27 13.56
C ASN A 80 3.47 -0.90 14.21
N ALA A 81 3.82 -1.23 15.45
CA ALA A 81 2.97 -2.02 16.32
C ALA A 81 1.84 -1.14 16.88
N LYS A 82 0.59 -1.58 16.73
CA LYS A 82 -0.60 -0.95 17.28
C LYS A 82 -0.93 -1.59 18.63
N TYR A 83 -1.07 -0.74 19.64
CA TYR A 83 -1.46 -1.12 20.99
C TYR A 83 -2.77 -0.45 21.35
N ALA A 84 -3.66 -1.15 22.03
CA ALA A 84 -4.90 -0.58 22.55
C ALA A 84 -5.00 -0.75 24.06
N LYS A 85 -5.58 0.26 24.71
CA LYS A 85 -6.06 0.15 26.07
C LYS A 85 -7.53 0.54 26.08
N LYS A 86 -8.37 -0.34 26.63
CA LYS A 86 -9.76 -0.01 26.89
C LYS A 86 -9.81 0.82 28.17
N ASP A 87 -10.35 2.01 28.04
CA ASP A 87 -10.75 2.86 29.17
C ASP A 87 -12.28 2.86 29.26
N ASP A 88 -12.85 3.28 30.39
CA ASP A 88 -14.30 3.16 30.66
C ASP A 88 -15.18 3.87 29.62
N LYS A 89 -14.62 4.82 28.86
CA LYS A 89 -15.34 5.63 27.87
C LYS A 89 -14.73 5.62 26.46
N ALA A 90 -13.51 5.11 26.28
CA ALA A 90 -12.81 5.21 25.00
C ALA A 90 -11.76 4.11 24.82
N MET A 91 -11.43 3.81 23.56
CA MET A 91 -10.28 2.98 23.21
C MET A 91 -9.11 3.89 22.85
N ILE A 92 -8.04 3.85 23.64
CA ILE A 92 -6.83 4.63 23.38
C ILE A 92 -5.87 3.77 22.57
N VAL A 93 -5.45 4.26 21.40
CA VAL A 93 -4.50 3.57 20.52
C VAL A 93 -3.12 4.24 20.58
N ARG A 94 -2.09 3.43 20.83
CA ARG A 94 -0.68 3.84 20.74
C ARG A 94 0.01 3.09 19.61
N ARG A 95 1.02 3.72 19.02
CA ARG A 95 1.84 3.16 17.95
C ARG A 95 3.30 3.20 18.36
N ARG A 96 4.02 2.10 18.15
CA ARG A 96 5.48 2.01 18.31
C ARG A 96 6.07 1.64 16.96
N SER A 97 6.97 2.48 16.44
CA SER A 97 7.69 2.18 15.20
C SER A 97 8.58 0.95 15.40
N LEU A 98 8.64 0.11 14.36
CA LEU A 98 9.42 -1.12 14.34
C LEU A 98 10.51 -1.04 13.28
N GLN A 99 11.61 -1.71 13.54
CA GLN A 99 12.62 -1.99 12.54
C GLN A 99 12.09 -3.01 11.53
N PHE A 100 12.33 -2.75 10.25
CA PHE A 100 11.90 -3.61 9.16
C PHE A 100 12.91 -3.58 8.01
N LYS A 101 12.87 -4.63 7.19
CA LYS A 101 13.45 -4.62 5.84
C LYS A 101 12.33 -4.71 4.81
N MET A 102 12.55 -4.12 3.63
CA MET A 102 11.58 -4.10 2.55
C MET A 102 12.22 -4.59 1.26
N GLU A 103 11.55 -5.49 0.56
CA GLU A 103 12.00 -6.10 -0.69
C GLU A 103 10.88 -6.01 -1.72
N LYS A 104 11.21 -5.63 -2.96
CA LYS A 104 10.24 -5.63 -4.08
C LYS A 104 10.11 -7.05 -4.63
N ILE A 105 8.89 -7.56 -4.76
CA ILE A 105 8.62 -8.95 -5.16
C ILE A 105 8.14 -9.06 -6.63
N GLU A 106 8.51 -8.14 -7.53
CA GLU A 106 7.92 -8.03 -8.89
C GLU A 106 7.55 -9.39 -9.54
N GLU A 107 6.26 -9.63 -9.74
CA GLU A 107 5.83 -10.57 -10.77
C GLU A 107 5.87 -9.83 -12.10
N ARG A 108 6.85 -10.18 -12.94
CA ARG A 108 6.82 -9.86 -14.37
C ARG A 108 5.53 -10.44 -14.93
N ILE A 109 4.48 -9.63 -15.04
CA ILE A 109 3.35 -9.94 -15.90
C ILE A 109 3.92 -9.94 -17.32
N LYS A 110 4.33 -11.11 -17.79
CA LYS A 110 4.66 -11.34 -19.20
C LYS A 110 3.40 -11.00 -19.97
N THR A 111 3.36 -9.82 -20.59
CA THR A 111 2.37 -9.52 -21.62
C THR A 111 2.50 -10.65 -22.66
N PRO A 112 1.44 -11.42 -22.96
CA PRO A 112 1.53 -12.36 -24.06
C PRO A 112 1.82 -11.55 -25.32
N ARG A 113 2.96 -11.85 -25.97
CA ARG A 113 3.22 -11.36 -27.32
C ARG A 113 2.07 -11.89 -28.18
N GLN A 114 1.21 -10.99 -28.67
CA GLN A 114 0.32 -11.32 -29.77
C GLN A 114 1.23 -11.68 -30.96
N SER A 115 1.34 -12.97 -31.24
CA SER A 115 1.90 -13.47 -32.48
C SER A 115 0.99 -12.99 -33.62
N SER A 116 1.62 -12.32 -34.59
CA SER A 116 1.00 -11.88 -35.85
C SER A 116 0.49 -13.05 -36.69
#